data_AF-A0A4Q3TX93-F1
#
_entry.id   AF-A0A4Q3TX93-F1
#
_cell.length_a   1.000
_cell.length_b   1.000
_cell.length_c   1.000
_cell.angle_alpha   90.00
_cell.angle_beta   90.00
_cell.angle_gamma   90.00
#
_symmetry.space_group_name_H-M   'P 1'
#
loop_
_entity.id
_entity.type
_entity.pdbx_description
1 polymer ?
#
loop_
_entity_poly.entity_id
_entity_poly.type
_entity_poly.pdbx_seq_one_letter_code
_entity_poly.pdbx_strand_id
1 'polypeptide(L)'
;MTDTTDWADRTEQTVLDAAIARAPALGWNARLVREACEACGLSRGDEELLLPNGARDLAALLSRRHDARALAALGQIDAKSLKIRERIARAVSERMEAGAADLEATRRCAAFLALPVHADLGLKLAWESADHLWRWAGDEATDWNHYSKRTILSGILIPALTMR
;
A
#
# COMPACT_ATOMS: atom_id res chain seq x y z
N MET A 1 -7.78 9.43 24.20
CA MET A 1 -8.12 9.02 22.81
C MET A 1 -6.87 8.73 21.97
N THR A 2 -5.73 9.35 22.28
CA THR A 2 -4.41 9.10 21.64
C THR A 2 -3.83 7.69 21.91
N ASP A 3 -3.97 7.15 23.13
CA ASP A 3 -3.42 5.82 23.47
C ASP A 3 -4.06 4.66 22.68
N THR A 4 -5.36 4.74 22.41
CA THR A 4 -6.08 3.67 21.70
C THR A 4 -5.71 3.63 20.22
N THR A 5 -5.54 4.80 19.58
CA THR A 5 -5.06 4.90 18.20
C THR A 5 -3.63 4.38 18.09
N ASP A 6 -2.74 4.73 19.03
CA ASP A 6 -1.36 4.26 19.04
C ASP A 6 -1.23 2.74 19.28
N TRP A 7 -2.14 2.13 20.05
CA TRP A 7 -2.19 0.67 20.16
C TRP A 7 -2.64 0.00 18.86
N ALA A 8 -3.70 0.52 18.24
CA ALA A 8 -4.26 -0.06 17.02
C ALA A 8 -3.23 -0.02 15.89
N ASP A 9 -2.61 1.14 15.65
CA ASP A 9 -1.59 1.30 14.61
C ASP A 9 -0.42 0.33 14.80
N ARG A 10 0.10 0.18 16.03
CA ARG A 10 1.19 -0.76 16.34
C ARG A 10 0.77 -2.22 16.13
N THR A 11 -0.46 -2.55 16.52
CA THR A 11 -0.99 -3.92 16.38
C THR A 11 -1.21 -4.27 14.92
N GLU A 12 -1.79 -3.36 14.12
CA GLU A 12 -1.92 -3.50 12.66
C GLU A 12 -0.58 -3.77 11.99
N GLN A 13 0.47 -3.01 12.35
CA GLN A 13 1.80 -3.23 11.77
C GLN A 13 2.38 -4.60 12.15
N THR A 14 2.19 -5.04 13.40
CA THR A 14 2.65 -6.35 13.88
C THR A 14 1.94 -7.50 13.15
N VAL A 15 0.61 -7.39 12.98
CA VAL A 15 -0.18 -8.35 12.19
C VAL A 15 0.25 -8.35 10.73
N LEU A 16 0.51 -7.18 10.15
CA LEU A 16 0.99 -7.08 8.77
C LEU A 16 2.37 -7.73 8.59
N ASP A 17 3.30 -7.59 9.54
CA ASP A 17 4.59 -8.29 9.52
C ASP A 17 4.40 -9.81 9.53
N ALA A 18 3.52 -10.31 10.41
CA ALA A 18 3.17 -11.72 10.48
C ALA A 18 2.53 -12.23 9.18
N ALA A 19 1.70 -11.41 8.54
CA ALA A 19 1.08 -11.73 7.26
C ALA A 19 2.09 -11.75 6.10
N ILE A 20 2.98 -10.77 6.00
CA ILE A 20 4.01 -10.72 4.95
C ILE A 20 4.86 -11.99 4.97
N ALA A 21 5.28 -12.45 6.16
CA ALA A 21 6.07 -13.67 6.32
C ALA A 21 5.33 -14.95 5.88
N ARG A 22 3.99 -14.94 5.88
CA ARG A 22 3.13 -16.11 5.60
C ARG A 22 2.48 -16.09 4.22
N ALA A 23 2.34 -14.92 3.61
CA ALA A 23 1.71 -14.72 2.31
C ALA A 23 2.27 -15.62 1.20
N PRO A 24 3.60 -15.91 1.11
CA PRO A 24 4.13 -16.84 0.10
C PRO A 24 3.47 -18.23 0.12
N ALA A 25 3.18 -18.75 1.31
CA ALA A 25 2.61 -20.08 1.50
C ALA A 25 1.08 -20.07 1.48
N LEU A 26 0.46 -19.08 2.11
CA LEU A 26 -1.00 -19.04 2.32
C LEU A 26 -1.76 -18.33 1.19
N GLY A 27 -1.07 -17.52 0.38
CA GLY A 27 -1.71 -16.54 -0.50
C GLY A 27 -2.33 -15.39 0.29
N TRP A 28 -3.10 -14.52 -0.40
CA TRP A 28 -3.77 -13.37 0.21
C TRP A 28 -5.28 -13.63 0.31
N ASN A 29 -5.76 -13.98 1.50
CA ASN A 29 -7.14 -14.39 1.75
C ASN A 29 -7.47 -14.36 3.26
N ALA A 30 -8.68 -14.75 3.65
CA ALA A 30 -9.12 -14.79 5.05
C ALA A 30 -8.27 -15.73 5.94
N ARG A 31 -7.72 -16.82 5.37
CA ARG A 31 -6.83 -17.73 6.12
C ARG A 31 -5.53 -17.04 6.50
N LEU A 32 -4.94 -16.25 5.59
CA LEU A 32 -3.76 -15.44 5.89
C LEU A 32 -4.01 -14.51 7.07
N VAL A 33 -5.14 -13.80 7.06
CA VAL A 33 -5.52 -12.85 8.12
C VAL A 33 -5.61 -13.56 9.47
N ARG A 34 -6.34 -14.68 9.52
CA ARG A 34 -6.48 -15.47 10.74
C ARG A 34 -5.13 -15.96 11.27
N GLU A 35 -4.32 -16.59 10.43
CA GLU A 35 -3.02 -17.14 10.86
C GLU A 35 -2.04 -16.03 11.28
N ALA A 36 -2.11 -14.84 10.67
CA ALA A 36 -1.34 -13.68 11.09
C ALA A 36 -1.80 -13.14 12.45
N CYS A 37 -3.11 -13.04 12.67
CA CYS A 37 -3.68 -12.61 13.96
C CYS A 37 -3.35 -13.61 15.09
N GLU A 38 -3.45 -14.92 14.83
CA GLU A 38 -3.08 -15.97 15.80
C GLU A 38 -1.61 -15.91 16.18
N ALA A 39 -0.73 -15.66 15.20
CA ALA A 39 0.70 -15.49 15.45
C ALA A 39 1.00 -14.29 16.37
N CYS A 40 0.11 -13.30 16.39
CA CYS A 40 0.18 -12.13 17.27
C CYS A 40 -0.60 -12.32 18.59
N GLY A 41 -1.16 -13.50 18.85
CA GLY A 41 -1.94 -13.80 20.05
C GLY A 41 -3.32 -13.14 20.09
N LEU A 42 -3.83 -12.65 18.95
CA LEU A 42 -5.12 -11.98 18.87
C LEU A 42 -6.27 -12.99 18.75
N SER A 43 -7.37 -12.74 19.46
CA SER A 43 -8.59 -13.56 19.35
C SER A 43 -9.34 -13.30 18.03
N ARG A 44 -10.49 -13.96 17.84
CA ARG A 44 -11.41 -13.63 16.72
C ARG A 44 -12.05 -12.26 16.89
N GLY A 45 -12.43 -11.90 18.12
CA GLY A 45 -12.99 -10.57 18.40
C GLY A 45 -11.99 -9.45 18.16
N ASP A 46 -10.71 -9.67 18.51
CA ASP A 46 -9.65 -8.70 18.22
C ASP A 46 -9.40 -8.57 16.71
N GLU A 47 -9.45 -9.67 15.95
CA GLU A 47 -9.36 -9.65 14.48
C GLU A 47 -10.50 -8.82 13.87
N GLU A 48 -11.74 -9.05 14.28
CA GLU A 48 -12.92 -8.33 13.76
C GLU A 48 -12.89 -6.84 14.14
N LEU A 49 -12.32 -6.50 15.30
CA LEU A 49 -12.13 -5.12 15.72
C LEU A 49 -11.02 -4.41 14.92
N LEU A 50 -9.91 -5.11 14.67
CA LEU A 50 -8.72 -4.55 14.02
C LEU A 50 -8.86 -4.50 12.49
N LEU A 51 -9.43 -5.55 11.90
CA LEU A 51 -9.54 -5.77 10.45
C LEU A 51 -10.99 -6.16 10.10
N PRO A 52 -11.97 -5.26 10.26
CA PRO A 52 -13.39 -5.56 10.04
C PRO A 52 -13.73 -6.05 8.61
N ASN A 53 -12.90 -5.71 7.61
CA ASN A 53 -13.01 -6.19 6.22
C ASN A 53 -11.96 -7.26 5.88
N GLY A 54 -11.26 -7.80 6.89
CA GLY A 54 -10.28 -8.88 6.78
C GLY A 54 -9.16 -8.58 5.77
N ALA A 55 -9.05 -9.43 4.74
CA ALA A 55 -7.95 -9.39 3.78
C ALA A 55 -7.91 -8.08 2.97
N ARG A 56 -9.04 -7.37 2.86
CA ARG A 56 -9.12 -6.04 2.23
C ARG A 56 -8.42 -4.98 3.08
N ASP A 57 -8.65 -4.97 4.39
CA ASP A 57 -7.97 -4.03 5.29
C ASP A 57 -6.47 -4.31 5.33
N LEU A 58 -6.09 -5.59 5.41
CA LEU A 58 -4.69 -5.99 5.34
C LEU A 58 -4.01 -5.52 4.03
N ALA A 59 -4.71 -5.58 2.89
CA ALA A 59 -4.18 -5.11 1.60
C ALA A 59 -3.98 -3.58 1.60
N ALA A 60 -4.91 -2.84 2.20
CA ALA A 60 -4.76 -1.40 2.38
C ALA A 60 -3.57 -1.06 3.28
N LEU A 61 -3.37 -1.80 4.38
CA LEU A 61 -2.20 -1.64 5.25
C LEU A 61 -0.89 -1.85 4.50
N LEU A 62 -0.78 -2.92 3.71
CA LEU A 62 0.42 -3.18 2.91
C LEU A 62 0.69 -2.04 1.92
N SER A 63 -0.32 -1.62 1.16
CA SER A 63 -0.17 -0.53 0.18
C SER A 63 0.30 0.77 0.84
N ARG A 64 -0.32 1.16 1.95
CA ARG A 64 0.02 2.40 2.68
C ARG A 64 1.38 2.32 3.35
N ARG A 65 1.80 1.16 3.85
CA ARG A 65 3.16 0.94 4.34
C ARG A 65 4.19 1.17 3.23
N HIS A 66 3.94 0.67 2.03
CA HIS A 66 4.84 0.91 0.90
C HIS A 66 4.83 2.36 0.44
N ASP A 67 3.68 3.04 0.44
CA ASP A 67 3.61 4.49 0.19
C ASP A 67 4.47 5.26 1.21
N ALA A 68 4.33 4.94 2.50
CA ALA A 68 5.10 5.58 3.57
C ALA A 68 6.61 5.34 3.41
N ARG A 69 7.04 4.11 3.10
CA ARG A 69 8.44 3.80 2.80
C ARG A 69 8.97 4.57 1.60
N ALA A 70 8.19 4.65 0.53
CA ALA A 70 8.57 5.40 -0.67
C ALA A 70 8.70 6.90 -0.35
N LEU A 71 7.73 7.49 0.34
CA LEU A 71 7.76 8.89 0.75
C LEU A 71 8.92 9.19 1.71
N ALA A 72 9.27 8.27 2.61
CA ALA A 72 10.43 8.44 3.49
C ALA A 72 11.75 8.50 2.71
N ALA A 73 11.93 7.64 1.71
CA ALA A 73 13.09 7.67 0.82
C ALA A 73 13.12 8.95 -0.04
N LEU A 74 11.97 9.31 -0.61
CA LEU A 74 11.79 10.52 -1.42
C LEU A 74 12.00 11.81 -0.61
N GLY A 75 11.71 11.81 0.70
CA GLY A 75 11.95 12.94 1.59
C GLY A 75 13.43 13.31 1.77
N GLN A 76 14.34 12.41 1.40
CA GLN A 76 15.79 12.69 1.39
C GLN A 76 16.27 13.43 0.13
N ILE A 77 15.36 13.67 -0.82
CA ILE A 77 15.66 14.25 -2.13
C ILE A 77 14.96 15.62 -2.22
N ASP A 78 15.70 16.67 -2.55
CA ASP A 78 15.08 17.93 -2.93
C ASP A 78 14.41 17.81 -4.30
N ALA A 79 13.09 17.61 -4.29
CA ALA A 79 12.30 17.52 -5.51
C ALA A 79 12.50 18.74 -6.42
N LYS A 80 12.70 19.95 -5.87
CA LYS A 80 12.82 21.18 -6.66
C LYS A 80 14.08 21.19 -7.52
N SER A 81 15.13 20.47 -7.13
CA SER A 81 16.35 20.30 -7.90
C SER A 81 16.18 19.49 -9.19
N LEU A 82 15.08 18.73 -9.33
CA LEU A 82 14.81 17.84 -10.46
C LEU A 82 13.78 18.43 -11.43
N LYS A 83 13.87 18.07 -12.72
CA LYS A 83 12.78 18.35 -13.68
C LYS A 83 11.57 17.46 -13.36
N ILE A 84 10.35 17.92 -13.68
CA ILE A 84 9.12 17.18 -13.34
C ILE A 84 9.11 15.71 -13.81
N ARG A 85 9.66 15.43 -15.00
CA ARG A 85 9.80 14.06 -15.52
C ARG A 85 10.70 13.18 -14.65
N GLU A 86 11.78 13.75 -14.11
CA GLU A 86 12.74 13.05 -13.24
C GLU A 86 12.13 12.83 -11.87
N ARG A 87 11.34 13.80 -11.37
CA ARG A 87 10.55 13.62 -10.14
C ARG A 87 9.62 12.42 -10.26
N ILE A 88 8.76 12.38 -11.28
CA ILE A 88 7.81 11.26 -11.43
C ILE A 88 8.52 9.92 -11.64
N ALA A 89 9.59 9.88 -12.44
CA ALA A 89 10.39 8.67 -12.62
C ALA A 89 10.99 8.18 -11.29
N ARG A 90 11.56 9.08 -10.50
CA ARG A 90 12.09 8.78 -9.17
C ARG A 90 10.98 8.31 -8.21
N ALA A 91 9.85 9.01 -8.18
CA ALA A 91 8.72 8.70 -7.32
C ALA A 91 8.17 7.29 -7.58
N VAL A 92 7.97 6.93 -8.85
CA VAL A 92 7.57 5.58 -9.25
C VAL A 92 8.64 4.57 -8.86
N SER A 93 9.92 4.87 -9.11
CA SER A 93 11.03 3.97 -8.74
C SER A 93 11.03 3.67 -7.24
N GLU A 94 10.98 4.68 -6.38
CA GLU A 94 10.99 4.48 -4.92
C GLU A 94 9.74 3.70 -4.46
N ARG A 95 8.58 3.91 -5.10
CA ARG A 95 7.37 3.15 -4.79
C ARG A 95 7.48 1.67 -5.18
N MET A 96 8.15 1.38 -6.28
CA MET A 96 8.42 0.02 -6.74
C MET A 96 9.48 -0.68 -5.88
N GLU A 97 10.51 0.03 -5.43
CA GLU A 97 11.50 -0.50 -4.47
C GLU A 97 10.86 -0.79 -3.11
N ALA A 98 9.98 0.09 -2.62
CA ALA A 98 9.24 -0.13 -1.39
C ALA A 98 8.38 -1.40 -1.42
N GLY A 99 7.75 -1.70 -2.57
CA GLY A 99 6.99 -2.93 -2.77
C GLY A 99 7.86 -4.17 -2.98
N ALA A 100 9.05 -4.01 -3.56
CA ALA A 100 10.02 -5.09 -3.76
C ALA A 100 10.62 -5.60 -2.43
N ALA A 101 10.65 -4.77 -1.38
CA ALA A 101 11.03 -5.20 -0.04
C ALA A 101 10.17 -6.37 0.49
N ASP A 102 8.91 -6.47 0.03
CA ASP A 102 7.97 -7.55 0.38
C ASP A 102 7.50 -8.31 -0.87
N LEU A 103 8.39 -8.53 -1.85
CA LEU A 103 8.06 -8.92 -3.23
C LEU A 103 6.97 -9.99 -3.36
N GLU A 104 7.15 -11.15 -2.71
CA GLU A 104 6.20 -12.25 -2.83
C GLU A 104 4.84 -11.92 -2.20
N ALA A 105 4.82 -11.24 -1.05
CA ALA A 105 3.58 -10.77 -0.44
C ALA A 105 2.87 -9.74 -1.32
N THR A 106 3.62 -8.81 -1.91
CA THR A 106 3.14 -7.82 -2.88
C THR A 106 2.47 -8.50 -4.09
N ARG A 107 3.09 -9.55 -4.65
CA ARG A 107 2.49 -10.31 -5.77
C ARG A 107 1.17 -10.97 -5.38
N ARG A 108 1.11 -11.60 -4.21
CA ARG A 108 -0.14 -12.23 -3.71
C ARG A 108 -1.24 -11.19 -3.47
N CYS A 109 -0.89 -10.06 -2.86
CA CYS A 109 -1.81 -8.95 -2.65
C CYS A 109 -2.32 -8.37 -3.97
N ALA A 110 -1.43 -8.17 -4.96
CA ALA A 110 -1.81 -7.66 -6.27
C ALA A 110 -2.77 -8.61 -7.01
N ALA A 111 -2.52 -9.92 -6.95
CA ALA A 111 -3.43 -10.93 -7.51
C ALA A 111 -4.81 -10.90 -6.84
N PHE A 112 -4.85 -10.74 -5.50
CA PHE A 112 -6.09 -10.59 -4.76
C PHE A 112 -6.86 -9.32 -5.15
N LEU A 113 -6.18 -8.17 -5.25
CA LEU A 113 -6.80 -6.90 -5.65
C LEU A 113 -7.26 -6.88 -7.12
N ALA A 114 -6.68 -7.72 -7.98
CA ALA A 114 -7.09 -7.88 -9.37
C ALA A 114 -8.42 -8.66 -9.53
N LEU A 115 -8.90 -9.35 -8.49
CA LEU A 115 -10.20 -10.01 -8.53
C LEU A 115 -11.32 -8.96 -8.62
N PRO A 116 -12.38 -9.17 -9.42
CA PRO A 116 -13.43 -8.16 -9.63
C PRO A 116 -14.08 -7.64 -8.34
N VAL A 117 -14.22 -8.49 -7.33
CA VAL A 117 -14.79 -8.14 -6.01
C VAL A 117 -13.86 -7.27 -5.13
N HIS A 118 -12.60 -7.10 -5.54
CA HIS A 118 -11.58 -6.29 -4.86
C HIS A 118 -11.02 -5.17 -5.74
N ALA A 119 -11.43 -5.10 -7.01
CA ALA A 119 -10.92 -4.13 -7.97
C ALA A 119 -11.22 -2.68 -7.56
N ASP A 120 -12.35 -2.44 -6.90
CA ASP A 120 -12.70 -1.14 -6.33
C ASP A 120 -11.63 -0.63 -5.33
N LEU A 121 -11.18 -1.52 -4.45
CA LEU A 121 -10.12 -1.23 -3.49
C LEU A 121 -8.77 -1.07 -4.20
N GLY A 122 -8.44 -1.95 -5.14
CA GLY A 122 -7.20 -1.87 -5.91
C GLY A 122 -7.04 -0.52 -6.63
N LEU A 123 -8.11 -0.06 -7.28
CA LEU A 123 -8.15 1.25 -7.94
C LEU A 123 -8.02 2.41 -6.96
N LYS A 124 -8.72 2.33 -5.81
CA LYS A 124 -8.61 3.34 -4.75
C LYS A 124 -7.19 3.45 -4.20
N LEU A 125 -6.54 2.32 -3.91
CA LEU A 125 -5.18 2.29 -3.39
C LEU A 125 -4.16 2.80 -4.43
N ALA A 126 -4.32 2.43 -5.71
CA ALA A 126 -3.47 2.96 -6.78
C ALA A 126 -3.61 4.49 -6.93
N TRP A 127 -4.83 5.00 -6.80
CA TRP A 127 -5.10 6.45 -6.78
C TRP A 127 -4.45 7.13 -5.58
N GLU A 128 -4.60 6.57 -4.38
CA GLU A 128 -3.96 7.06 -3.14
C GLU A 128 -2.43 7.16 -3.33
N SER A 129 -1.79 6.09 -3.84
CA SER A 129 -0.36 6.10 -4.15
C SER A 129 -0.01 7.16 -5.19
N ALA A 130 -0.75 7.24 -6.31
CA ALA A 130 -0.49 8.23 -7.35
C ALA A 130 -0.60 9.67 -6.82
N ASP A 131 -1.58 9.94 -5.96
CA ASP A 131 -1.78 11.24 -5.32
C ASP A 131 -0.60 11.61 -4.42
N HIS A 132 -0.12 10.68 -3.58
CA HIS A 132 1.08 10.89 -2.77
C HIS A 132 2.32 11.24 -3.60
N LEU A 133 2.57 10.49 -4.67
CA LEU A 133 3.74 10.69 -5.53
C LEU A 133 3.68 12.03 -6.29
N TRP A 134 2.50 12.43 -6.79
CA TRP A 134 2.32 13.73 -7.44
C TRP A 134 2.46 14.89 -6.46
N ARG A 135 1.93 14.77 -5.23
CA ARG A 135 2.13 15.79 -4.20
C ARG A 135 3.62 15.96 -3.86
N TRP A 136 4.36 14.86 -3.69
CA TRP A 136 5.81 14.95 -3.48
C TRP A 136 6.51 15.62 -4.68
N ALA A 137 6.06 15.37 -5.91
CA ALA A 137 6.61 16.01 -7.11
C ALA A 137 6.28 17.51 -7.24
N GLY A 138 5.44 18.06 -6.35
CA GLY A 138 5.03 19.47 -6.30
C GLY A 138 3.76 19.77 -7.09
N ASP A 139 2.87 18.80 -7.31
CA ASP A 139 1.57 19.03 -7.92
C ASP A 139 0.59 19.72 -6.95
N GLU A 140 0.09 20.88 -7.34
CA GLU A 140 -0.95 21.65 -6.62
C GLU A 140 -2.25 21.76 -7.42
N ALA A 141 -2.39 20.97 -8.51
CA ALA A 141 -3.55 21.04 -9.38
C ALA A 141 -4.86 20.65 -8.64
N THR A 142 -5.88 21.48 -8.81
CA THR A 142 -7.25 21.27 -8.29
C THR A 142 -8.30 21.21 -9.41
N ASP A 143 -7.86 21.27 -10.66
CA ASP A 143 -8.69 21.25 -11.87
C ASP A 143 -8.69 19.86 -12.53
N TRP A 144 -9.04 19.79 -13.82
CA TRP A 144 -8.99 18.54 -14.58
C TRP A 144 -7.60 17.86 -14.56
N ASN A 145 -6.52 18.63 -14.43
CA ASN A 145 -5.17 18.06 -14.34
C ASN A 145 -4.97 17.25 -13.06
N HIS A 146 -5.68 17.58 -11.97
CA HIS A 146 -5.67 16.78 -10.75
C HIS A 146 -6.02 15.32 -11.07
N TYR A 147 -7.11 15.15 -11.81
CA TYR A 147 -7.67 13.84 -12.13
C TYR A 147 -6.85 13.11 -13.19
N SER A 148 -6.53 13.79 -14.30
CA SER A 148 -5.84 13.14 -15.42
C SER A 148 -4.45 12.62 -15.02
N LYS A 149 -3.68 13.38 -14.24
CA LYS A 149 -2.36 12.98 -13.74
C LYS A 149 -2.41 11.73 -12.85
N ARG A 150 -3.38 11.67 -11.94
CA ARG A 150 -3.57 10.54 -11.01
C ARG A 150 -4.07 9.30 -11.72
N THR A 151 -5.02 9.45 -12.65
CA THR A 151 -5.49 8.35 -13.51
C THR A 151 -4.35 7.75 -14.32
N ILE A 152 -3.55 8.57 -15.00
CA ILE A 152 -2.43 8.10 -15.82
C ILE A 152 -1.39 7.38 -14.95
N LEU A 153 -1.00 7.99 -13.82
CA LEU A 153 0.00 7.39 -12.95
C LEU A 153 -0.50 6.09 -12.30
N SER A 154 -1.78 6.00 -11.92
CA SER A 154 -2.39 4.76 -11.45
C SER A 154 -2.32 3.66 -12.52
N GLY A 155 -2.58 4.01 -13.79
CA GLY A 155 -2.43 3.10 -14.93
C GLY A 155 -1.00 2.59 -15.16
N ILE A 156 0.02 3.29 -14.63
CA ILE A 156 1.42 2.84 -14.62
C ILE A 156 1.69 1.95 -13.40
N LEU A 157 1.23 2.36 -12.22
CA LEU A 157 1.50 1.66 -10.95
C LEU A 157 0.88 0.26 -10.91
N ILE A 158 -0.36 0.10 -11.37
CA ILE A 158 -1.08 -1.18 -11.33
C ILE A 158 -0.31 -2.30 -12.06
N PRO A 159 0.07 -2.17 -13.35
CA PRO A 159 0.83 -3.20 -14.04
C PRO A 159 2.28 -3.31 -13.53
N ALA A 160 2.90 -2.22 -13.06
CA ALA A 160 4.25 -2.30 -12.52
C ALA A 160 4.33 -3.21 -11.28
N LEU A 161 3.32 -3.17 -10.41
CA LEU A 161 3.23 -4.01 -9.21
C LEU A 161 3.01 -5.49 -9.51
N THR A 162 2.47 -5.85 -10.68
CA THR A 162 2.22 -7.25 -11.06
C THR A 162 3.38 -7.89 -11.81
N MET A 163 4.27 -7.09 -12.42
CA MET A 163 5.32 -7.55 -13.35
C MET A 163 6.71 -7.79 -12.72
N ARG A 164 6.97 -7.37 -11.47
CA ARG A 164 8.21 -7.70 -10.75
C ARG A 164 8.11 -9.04 -10.03
#